data_AF-S8DHN3-F1
#
_entry.id   AF-S8DHN3-F1
#
_cell.length_a   1.000
_cell.length_b   1.000
_cell.length_c   1.000
_cell.angle_alpha   90.00
_cell.angle_beta   90.00
_cell.angle_gamma   90.00
#
_symmetry.space_group_name_H-M   'P 1'
#
loop_
_entity.id
_entity.type
_entity.pdbx_description
1 polymer ?
#
loop_
_entity_poly.entity_id
_entity_poly.type
_entity_poly.pdbx_seq_one_letter_code
_entity_poly.pdbx_strand_id
1 'polypeptide(L)'
;MDASELDARIRCLPPAFGTRHFKNGIFALSQVSGSERKDMARILLGCLVGRIPTALMLTLRSLLDFIYISQYPTHDDITLSYLEDALKVYHKNKKILKTLGIRKHMNIPKFHSLLHYVEAIRSLGTTDNYNTEMFERLHIDCAKKAWRASNHRNERPQMVRWLERQEKMAMYESMRERLYEDRHIYELKLGRPLNAAELEQAPSYLPFSRLNIFHGFVFTTIPLSDSFPERDAVKARPACGDQPARFDTAVVLQGDEAEATGLQGTRIGRVKIIFKLPETIHECGTANGTIPAPQEWKERGPLAYVEWFAKLPAQVDPVHMMYEVKKMPLHADGTPAGAIVPLSMIRQSCQLIPHFPKPTHAQLKDLTFCSIPTDWTTDTVLDKASRFVLNNWASKYSYQTLW
;
A
#
# COMPACT_ATOMS: atom_id res chain seq x y z
N MET A 1 -21.98 5.78 14.32
CA MET A 1 -21.32 6.64 13.33
C MET A 1 -22.23 6.71 12.13
N ASP A 2 -22.52 7.91 11.64
CA ASP A 2 -23.38 8.11 10.48
C ASP A 2 -22.68 7.76 9.15
N ALA A 3 -23.45 7.49 8.10
CA ALA A 3 -22.95 7.17 6.76
C ALA A 3 -22.16 8.34 6.14
N SER A 4 -22.65 9.58 6.32
CA SER A 4 -22.00 10.78 5.76
C SER A 4 -20.59 11.01 6.31
N GLU A 5 -20.41 10.74 7.60
CA GLU A 5 -19.13 10.83 8.30
C GLU A 5 -18.15 9.75 7.82
N LEU A 6 -18.59 8.51 7.59
CA LEU A 6 -17.72 7.47 7.05
C LEU A 6 -17.27 7.80 5.62
N ASP A 7 -18.19 8.29 4.79
CA ASP A 7 -17.85 8.75 3.44
C ASP A 7 -16.90 9.94 3.47
N ALA A 8 -17.06 10.89 4.41
CA ALA A 8 -16.11 11.99 4.59
C ALA A 8 -14.70 11.48 4.94
N ARG A 9 -14.58 10.52 5.86
CA ARG A 9 -13.30 9.88 6.22
C ARG A 9 -12.63 9.19 5.04
N ILE A 10 -13.41 8.47 4.26
CA ILE A 10 -12.92 7.72 3.09
C ILE A 10 -12.47 8.68 1.99
N ARG A 11 -13.21 9.77 1.76
CA ARG A 11 -12.90 10.77 0.73
C ARG A 11 -11.60 11.52 0.97
N CYS A 12 -11.22 11.74 2.22
CA CYS A 12 -9.98 12.45 2.52
C CYS A 12 -8.76 11.53 2.64
N LEU A 13 -8.89 10.21 2.45
CA LEU A 13 -7.73 9.31 2.51
C LEU A 13 -6.71 9.67 1.42
N PRO A 14 -5.40 9.64 1.73
CA PRO A 14 -4.39 9.89 0.73
C PRO A 14 -4.36 8.76 -0.31
N PRO A 15 -3.98 9.04 -1.57
CA PRO A 15 -3.78 8.01 -2.57
C PRO A 15 -2.68 7.05 -2.11
N ALA A 16 -2.87 5.76 -2.37
CA ALA A 16 -1.87 4.72 -2.10
C ALA A 16 -1.79 3.76 -3.28
N PHE A 17 -0.63 3.15 -3.48
CA PHE A 17 -0.50 2.09 -4.47
C PHE A 17 -1.34 0.87 -4.05
N GLY A 18 -1.89 0.16 -5.03
CA GLY A 18 -2.67 -1.06 -4.79
C GLY A 18 -4.05 -0.87 -4.14
N THR A 19 -4.41 0.32 -3.66
CA THR A 19 -5.70 0.62 -3.00
C THR A 19 -6.52 1.62 -3.79
N ARG A 20 -7.80 1.32 -4.04
CA ARG A 20 -8.71 2.24 -4.73
C ARG A 20 -9.07 3.44 -3.85
N HIS A 21 -9.03 4.64 -4.45
CA HIS A 21 -9.54 5.85 -3.83
C HIS A 21 -11.02 6.07 -4.17
N PHE A 22 -11.87 6.20 -3.15
CA PHE A 22 -13.32 6.36 -3.28
C PHE A 22 -13.71 7.85 -3.16
N LYS A 23 -13.59 8.58 -4.27
CA LYS A 23 -13.84 10.05 -4.33
C LYS A 23 -15.23 10.49 -3.86
N ASN A 24 -16.24 9.62 -4.01
CA ASN A 24 -17.63 9.88 -3.63
C ASN A 24 -18.05 9.08 -2.39
N GLY A 25 -17.09 8.52 -1.64
CA GLY A 25 -17.38 7.57 -0.58
C GLY A 25 -17.81 6.20 -1.11
N ILE A 26 -18.33 5.36 -0.22
CA ILE A 26 -18.74 3.98 -0.52
C ILE A 26 -20.26 3.81 -0.54
N PHE A 27 -21.03 4.67 0.14
CA PHE A 27 -22.49 4.53 0.19
C PHE A 27 -23.19 4.94 -1.11
N ALA A 28 -22.54 5.76 -1.94
CA ALA A 28 -23.03 6.11 -3.27
C ALA A 28 -22.89 4.99 -4.31
N LEU A 29 -22.18 3.90 -3.99
CA LEU A 29 -21.92 2.82 -4.94
C LEU A 29 -23.15 1.91 -5.09
N SER A 30 -23.61 1.75 -6.33
CA SER A 30 -24.55 0.70 -6.73
C SER A 30 -23.79 -0.47 -7.35
N GLN A 31 -24.23 -1.71 -7.12
CA GLN A 31 -23.64 -2.93 -7.69
C GLN A 31 -22.13 -3.12 -7.41
N VAL A 32 -21.75 -3.09 -6.13
CA VAL A 32 -20.35 -3.23 -5.68
C VAL A 32 -19.71 -4.55 -6.14
N SER A 33 -18.67 -4.43 -6.96
CA SER A 33 -17.86 -5.53 -7.51
C SER A 33 -16.98 -6.21 -6.46
N GLY A 34 -16.42 -7.37 -6.80
CA GLY A 34 -15.50 -8.10 -5.90
C GLY A 34 -14.23 -7.32 -5.56
N SER A 35 -13.62 -6.64 -6.54
CA SER A 35 -12.45 -5.79 -6.33
C SER A 35 -12.76 -4.60 -5.43
N GLU A 36 -13.91 -3.95 -5.62
CA GLU A 36 -14.35 -2.86 -4.74
C GLU A 36 -14.56 -3.33 -3.31
N ARG A 37 -15.14 -4.51 -3.09
CA ARG A 37 -15.25 -5.09 -1.73
C ARG A 37 -13.89 -5.35 -1.09
N LYS A 38 -12.92 -5.86 -1.87
CA LYS A 38 -11.54 -6.05 -1.41
C LYS A 38 -10.95 -4.68 -1.00
N ASP A 39 -11.04 -3.66 -1.85
CA ASP A 39 -10.56 -2.31 -1.54
C ASP A 39 -11.24 -1.66 -0.33
N MET A 40 -12.55 -1.86 -0.16
CA MET A 40 -13.27 -1.40 1.03
C MET A 40 -12.70 -2.06 2.30
N ALA A 41 -12.46 -3.38 2.28
CA ALA A 41 -11.90 -4.10 3.42
C ALA A 41 -10.51 -3.58 3.83
N ARG A 42 -9.70 -3.13 2.86
CA ARG A 42 -8.36 -2.57 3.10
C ARG A 42 -8.37 -1.26 3.91
N ILE A 43 -9.42 -0.45 3.79
CA ILE A 43 -9.44 0.91 4.39
C ILE A 43 -10.40 1.06 5.57
N LEU A 44 -11.42 0.19 5.67
CA LEU A 44 -12.51 0.36 6.63
C LEU A 44 -12.04 0.31 8.09
N LEU A 45 -11.15 -0.61 8.45
CA LEU A 45 -10.70 -0.74 9.84
C LEU A 45 -10.04 0.56 10.33
N GLY A 46 -9.13 1.13 9.53
CA GLY A 46 -8.49 2.41 9.81
C GLY A 46 -9.47 3.58 9.89
N CYS A 47 -10.48 3.62 9.01
CA CYS A 47 -11.53 4.65 9.06
C CYS A 47 -12.39 4.57 10.32
N LEU A 48 -12.51 3.40 10.94
CA LEU A 48 -13.33 3.17 12.14
C LEU A 48 -12.57 3.44 13.45
N VAL A 49 -11.25 3.64 13.40
CA VAL A 49 -10.41 3.90 14.58
C VAL A 49 -10.95 5.08 15.39
N GLY A 50 -11.11 4.87 16.69
CA GLY A 50 -11.60 5.87 17.63
C GLY A 50 -13.10 6.20 17.57
N ARG A 51 -13.90 5.52 16.72
CA ARG A 51 -15.36 5.77 16.58
C ARG A 51 -16.26 4.61 16.98
N ILE A 52 -15.74 3.39 17.01
CA ILE A 52 -16.51 2.19 17.36
C ILE A 52 -16.04 1.59 18.69
N PRO A 53 -16.90 0.84 19.40
CA PRO A 53 -16.50 0.13 20.61
C PRO A 53 -15.36 -0.86 20.36
N THR A 54 -14.47 -1.03 21.33
CA THR A 54 -13.31 -1.95 21.27
C THR A 54 -13.71 -3.36 20.86
N ALA A 55 -14.81 -3.91 21.41
CA ALA A 55 -15.29 -5.24 21.06
C ALA A 55 -15.70 -5.36 19.58
N LEU A 56 -16.29 -4.30 18.99
CA LEU A 56 -16.62 -4.28 17.58
C LEU A 56 -15.35 -4.18 16.72
N MET A 57 -14.38 -3.36 17.12
CA MET A 57 -13.08 -3.28 16.44
C MET A 57 -12.37 -4.63 16.42
N LEU A 58 -12.28 -5.32 17.56
CA LEU A 58 -11.70 -6.66 17.67
C LEU A 58 -12.43 -7.67 16.79
N THR A 59 -13.76 -7.61 16.73
CA THR A 59 -14.58 -8.50 15.88
C THR A 59 -14.22 -8.30 14.40
N LEU A 60 -14.12 -7.05 13.93
CA LEU A 60 -13.79 -6.74 12.53
C LEU A 60 -12.33 -7.09 12.22
N ARG A 61 -11.39 -6.70 13.09
CA ARG A 61 -9.97 -7.03 12.97
C ARG A 61 -9.76 -8.53 12.85
N SER A 62 -10.34 -9.31 13.76
CA SER A 62 -10.17 -10.77 13.75
C SER A 62 -10.66 -11.46 12.47
N LEU A 63 -11.66 -10.89 11.81
CA LEU A 63 -12.11 -11.40 10.52
C LEU A 63 -11.15 -11.01 9.40
N LEU A 64 -10.59 -9.81 9.43
CA LEU A 64 -9.55 -9.41 8.50
C LEU A 64 -8.28 -10.24 8.69
N ASP A 65 -7.83 -10.46 9.94
CA ASP A 65 -6.69 -11.34 10.23
C ASP A 65 -6.92 -12.72 9.60
N PHE A 66 -8.08 -13.33 9.88
CA PHE A 66 -8.44 -14.65 9.35
C PHE A 66 -8.39 -14.67 7.82
N ILE A 67 -8.98 -13.66 7.16
CA ILE A 67 -9.02 -13.56 5.69
C ILE A 67 -7.61 -13.42 5.11
N TYR A 68 -6.74 -12.62 5.72
CA TYR A 68 -5.39 -12.40 5.21
C TYR A 68 -4.47 -13.58 5.47
N ILE A 69 -4.51 -14.17 6.67
CA ILE A 69 -3.73 -15.35 7.03
C ILE A 69 -4.14 -16.54 6.15
N SER A 70 -5.44 -16.79 5.93
CA SER A 70 -5.88 -17.92 5.09
C SER A 70 -5.41 -17.84 3.63
N GLN A 71 -4.96 -16.66 3.20
CA GLN A 71 -4.47 -16.41 1.85
C GLN A 71 -2.94 -16.47 1.74
N TYR A 72 -2.26 -16.91 2.80
CA TYR A 72 -0.82 -17.14 2.74
C TYR A 72 -0.51 -18.28 1.76
N PRO A 73 0.57 -18.14 0.97
CA PRO A 73 0.97 -19.14 -0.03
C PRO A 73 1.53 -20.41 0.62
N THR A 74 1.94 -20.32 1.89
CA THR A 74 2.46 -21.43 2.67
C THR A 74 1.93 -21.35 4.10
N HIS A 75 1.74 -22.52 4.72
CA HIS A 75 1.28 -22.66 6.09
C HIS A 75 2.11 -23.70 6.83
N ASP A 76 2.41 -23.38 8.08
CA ASP A 76 3.01 -24.24 9.10
C ASP A 76 2.08 -24.28 10.34
N ASP A 77 2.41 -25.08 11.35
CA ASP A 77 1.58 -25.18 12.55
C ASP A 77 1.46 -23.85 13.31
N ILE A 78 2.47 -22.97 13.19
CA ILE A 78 2.46 -21.65 13.82
C ILE A 78 1.43 -20.74 13.15
N THR A 79 1.49 -20.60 11.83
CA THR A 79 0.54 -19.77 11.06
C THR A 79 -0.88 -20.33 11.09
N LEU A 80 -1.06 -21.66 11.17
CA LEU A 80 -2.37 -22.28 11.43
C LEU A 80 -2.89 -21.92 12.83
N SER A 81 -2.03 -21.87 13.85
CA SER A 81 -2.41 -21.40 15.18
C SER A 81 -2.88 -19.95 15.18
N TYR A 82 -2.27 -19.08 14.36
CA TYR A 82 -2.71 -17.69 14.19
C TYR A 82 -4.12 -17.61 13.59
N LEU A 83 -4.45 -18.50 12.64
CA LEU A 83 -5.78 -18.59 12.05
C LEU A 83 -6.84 -19.00 13.09
N GLU A 84 -6.53 -19.99 13.92
CA GLU A 84 -7.40 -20.42 15.02
C GLU A 84 -7.60 -19.32 16.05
N ASP A 85 -6.53 -18.62 16.43
CA ASP A 85 -6.57 -17.55 17.41
C ASP A 85 -7.38 -16.34 16.92
N ALA A 86 -7.27 -15.99 15.65
CA ALA A 86 -8.15 -15.01 15.01
C ALA A 86 -9.63 -15.44 15.16
N LEU A 87 -9.95 -16.71 14.90
CA LEU A 87 -11.32 -17.21 15.03
C LEU A 87 -11.82 -17.23 16.49
N LYS A 88 -10.95 -17.56 17.46
CA LYS A 88 -11.24 -17.46 18.90
C LYS A 88 -11.57 -16.02 19.31
N VAL A 89 -10.77 -15.04 18.87
CA VAL A 89 -11.02 -13.60 19.12
C VAL A 89 -12.36 -13.18 18.51
N TYR A 90 -12.66 -13.60 17.29
CA TYR A 90 -13.94 -13.33 16.64
C TYR A 90 -15.11 -13.89 17.47
N HIS A 91 -15.05 -15.15 17.89
CA HIS A 91 -16.12 -15.78 18.67
C HIS A 91 -16.32 -15.18 20.05
N LYS A 92 -15.24 -14.73 20.70
CA LYS A 92 -15.30 -14.01 21.99
C LYS A 92 -16.07 -12.69 21.86
N ASN A 93 -15.89 -11.96 20.76
CA ASN A 93 -16.41 -10.60 20.61
C ASN A 93 -17.70 -10.48 19.76
N LYS A 94 -18.02 -11.44 18.87
CA LYS A 94 -19.13 -11.35 17.89
C LYS A 94 -20.51 -11.04 18.47
N LYS A 95 -20.73 -11.29 19.77
CA LYS A 95 -22.00 -10.95 20.46
C LYS A 95 -22.33 -9.45 20.36
N ILE A 96 -21.30 -8.58 20.25
CA ILE A 96 -21.49 -7.14 20.09
C ILE A 96 -22.33 -6.77 18.87
N LEU A 97 -22.27 -7.55 17.79
CA LEU A 97 -23.07 -7.34 16.57
C LEU A 97 -24.57 -7.50 16.84
N LYS A 98 -24.94 -8.38 17.78
CA LYS A 98 -26.33 -8.53 18.23
C LYS A 98 -26.72 -7.42 19.20
N THR A 99 -25.84 -7.10 20.16
CA THR A 99 -26.07 -6.05 21.16
C THR A 99 -26.32 -4.69 20.51
N LEU A 100 -25.58 -4.36 19.44
CA LEU A 100 -25.77 -3.13 18.68
C LEU A 100 -26.92 -3.19 17.66
N GLY A 101 -27.67 -4.30 17.60
CA GLY A 101 -28.77 -4.48 16.66
C GLY A 101 -28.37 -4.61 15.18
N ILE A 102 -27.06 -4.71 14.87
CA ILE A 102 -26.55 -4.81 13.49
C ILE A 102 -27.06 -6.09 12.83
N ARG A 103 -27.18 -7.19 13.58
CA ARG A 103 -27.74 -8.46 13.07
C ARG A 103 -28.45 -9.26 14.16
N LYS A 104 -29.56 -9.92 13.79
CA LYS A 104 -30.33 -10.79 14.70
C LYS A 104 -29.58 -12.08 15.07
N HIS A 105 -28.94 -12.72 14.10
CA HIS A 105 -28.15 -13.95 14.28
C HIS A 105 -26.92 -13.98 13.38
N MET A 106 -25.95 -14.81 13.74
CA MET A 106 -24.72 -15.05 12.96
C MET A 106 -24.73 -16.42 12.25
N ASN A 107 -25.89 -17.07 12.16
CA ASN A 107 -26.07 -18.32 11.39
C ASN A 107 -26.01 -17.98 9.90
N ILE A 108 -24.81 -17.88 9.37
CA ILE A 108 -24.51 -17.56 7.97
C ILE A 108 -23.54 -18.65 7.52
N PRO A 109 -23.83 -19.40 6.44
CA PRO A 109 -22.98 -20.51 6.00
C PRO A 109 -21.51 -20.11 5.84
N LYS A 110 -21.23 -18.92 5.29
CA LYS A 110 -19.86 -18.39 5.14
C LYS A 110 -19.10 -18.15 6.45
N PHE A 111 -19.81 -17.87 7.54
CA PHE A 111 -19.17 -17.73 8.86
C PHE A 111 -19.01 -19.09 9.55
N HIS A 112 -19.90 -20.04 9.28
CA HIS A 112 -19.75 -21.41 9.77
C HIS A 112 -18.58 -22.12 9.08
N SER A 113 -18.40 -21.90 7.78
CA SER A 113 -17.30 -22.51 7.02
C SER A 113 -15.92 -22.16 7.55
N LEU A 114 -15.75 -21.02 8.24
CA LEU A 114 -14.46 -20.61 8.82
C LEU A 114 -13.92 -21.64 9.83
N LEU A 115 -14.79 -22.42 10.48
CA LEU A 115 -14.40 -23.48 11.42
C LEU A 115 -13.61 -24.59 10.73
N HIS A 116 -13.81 -24.79 9.43
CA HIS A 116 -13.27 -25.92 8.67
C HIS A 116 -11.99 -25.56 7.90
N TYR A 117 -11.52 -24.32 7.97
CA TYR A 117 -10.37 -23.88 7.15
C TYR A 117 -9.07 -24.56 7.57
N VAL A 118 -8.79 -24.73 8.87
CA VAL A 118 -7.54 -25.36 9.32
C VAL A 118 -7.47 -26.82 8.84
N GLU A 119 -8.56 -27.56 9.00
CA GLU A 119 -8.67 -28.94 8.53
C GLU A 119 -8.60 -29.04 7.00
N ALA A 120 -9.26 -28.12 6.29
CA ALA A 120 -9.18 -28.02 4.83
C ALA A 120 -7.76 -27.72 4.37
N ILE A 121 -7.04 -26.80 5.02
CA ILE A 121 -5.66 -26.45 4.65
C ILE A 121 -4.73 -27.64 4.88
N ARG A 122 -4.89 -28.36 5.99
CA ARG A 122 -4.11 -29.57 6.28
C ARG A 122 -4.38 -30.71 5.29
N SER A 123 -5.60 -30.84 4.79
CA SER A 123 -6.00 -31.95 3.91
C SER A 123 -5.85 -31.65 2.41
N LEU A 124 -6.02 -30.40 1.99
CA LEU A 124 -6.09 -29.98 0.58
C LEU A 124 -4.96 -29.01 0.17
N GLY A 125 -4.15 -28.54 1.13
CA GLY A 125 -3.14 -27.50 0.91
C GLY A 125 -3.72 -26.08 1.03
N THR A 126 -2.97 -25.10 0.55
CA THR A 126 -3.34 -23.67 0.65
C THR A 126 -4.61 -23.32 -0.13
N THR A 127 -5.31 -22.26 0.28
CA THR A 127 -6.67 -21.93 -0.22
C THR A 127 -6.71 -21.55 -1.70
N ASP A 128 -5.57 -21.16 -2.27
CA ASP A 128 -5.42 -20.87 -3.69
C ASP A 128 -5.50 -22.10 -4.58
N ASN A 129 -5.14 -23.29 -4.08
CA ASN A 129 -5.19 -24.54 -4.84
C ASN A 129 -6.61 -25.02 -5.19
N TYR A 130 -7.62 -24.59 -4.44
CA TYR A 130 -9.00 -25.06 -4.62
C TYR A 130 -10.03 -23.91 -4.68
N ASN A 131 -9.58 -22.68 -4.95
CA ASN A 131 -10.49 -21.57 -5.19
C ASN A 131 -11.06 -21.59 -6.62
N THR A 132 -12.07 -20.74 -6.86
CA THR A 132 -12.71 -20.62 -8.18
C THR A 132 -12.19 -19.44 -9.00
N GLU A 133 -11.24 -18.63 -8.49
CA GLU A 133 -10.76 -17.42 -9.17
C GLU A 133 -10.06 -17.76 -10.50
N MET A 134 -9.27 -18.84 -10.54
CA MET A 134 -8.62 -19.32 -11.77
C MET A 134 -9.64 -19.63 -12.88
N PHE A 135 -10.71 -20.38 -12.55
CA PHE A 135 -11.74 -20.74 -13.52
C PHE A 135 -12.56 -19.52 -13.96
N GLU A 136 -12.86 -18.59 -13.05
CA GLU A 136 -13.52 -17.32 -13.42
C GLU A 136 -12.67 -16.50 -14.40
N ARG A 137 -11.34 -16.48 -14.20
CA ARG A 137 -10.42 -15.78 -15.10
C ARG A 137 -10.37 -16.42 -16.48
N LEU A 138 -10.24 -17.74 -16.55
CA LEU A 138 -10.29 -18.48 -17.80
C LEU A 138 -11.62 -18.26 -18.53
N HIS A 139 -12.74 -18.15 -17.83
CA HIS A 139 -14.02 -17.86 -18.46
C HIS A 139 -14.07 -16.45 -19.10
N ILE A 140 -13.41 -15.45 -18.50
CA ILE A 140 -13.27 -14.11 -19.11
C ILE A 140 -12.43 -14.19 -20.38
N ASP A 141 -11.24 -14.78 -20.27
CA ASP A 141 -10.23 -14.77 -21.33
C ASP A 141 -10.60 -15.72 -22.48
N CYS A 142 -11.07 -16.94 -22.16
CA CYS A 142 -11.35 -17.98 -23.14
C CYS A 142 -12.77 -17.92 -23.73
N ALA A 143 -13.77 -17.45 -22.96
CA ALA A 143 -15.16 -17.44 -23.43
C ALA A 143 -15.66 -16.03 -23.73
N LYS A 144 -15.64 -15.09 -22.76
CA LYS A 144 -16.28 -13.77 -22.95
C LYS A 144 -15.61 -12.92 -24.02
N LYS A 145 -14.27 -12.86 -24.05
CA LYS A 145 -13.54 -12.12 -25.09
C LYS A 145 -13.72 -12.75 -26.47
N ALA A 146 -13.59 -14.08 -26.54
CA ALA A 146 -13.79 -14.83 -27.78
C ALA A 146 -15.21 -14.67 -28.34
N TRP A 147 -16.23 -14.73 -27.47
CA TRP A 147 -17.63 -14.50 -27.84
C TRP A 147 -17.83 -13.10 -28.43
N ARG A 148 -17.36 -12.05 -27.74
CA ARG A 148 -17.48 -10.65 -28.20
C ARG A 148 -16.75 -10.38 -29.52
N ALA A 149 -15.71 -11.14 -29.82
CA ALA A 149 -14.96 -11.05 -31.07
C ALA A 149 -15.59 -11.84 -32.22
N SER A 150 -16.60 -12.68 -31.93
CA SER A 150 -17.33 -13.44 -32.94
C SER A 150 -18.48 -12.62 -33.54
N ASN A 151 -19.03 -13.10 -34.66
CA ASN A 151 -20.25 -12.54 -35.23
C ASN A 151 -21.55 -13.07 -34.56
N HIS A 152 -21.42 -13.82 -33.46
CA HIS A 152 -22.51 -14.46 -32.71
C HIS A 152 -23.38 -15.46 -33.52
N ARG A 153 -22.90 -15.97 -34.66
CA ARG A 153 -23.58 -16.99 -35.48
C ARG A 153 -22.64 -18.16 -35.73
N ASN A 154 -22.96 -19.36 -35.26
CA ASN A 154 -22.03 -20.49 -35.27
C ASN A 154 -20.68 -20.06 -34.66
N GLU A 155 -20.75 -19.55 -33.44
CA GLU A 155 -19.68 -18.87 -32.73
C GLU A 155 -18.54 -19.81 -32.35
N ARG A 156 -18.82 -21.10 -32.07
CA ARG A 156 -17.85 -22.01 -31.46
C ARG A 156 -16.56 -22.14 -32.29
N PRO A 157 -16.60 -22.40 -33.61
CA PRO A 157 -15.39 -22.42 -34.43
C PRO A 157 -14.66 -21.06 -34.49
N GLN A 158 -15.40 -19.95 -34.40
CA GLN A 158 -14.82 -18.61 -34.41
C GLN A 158 -14.10 -18.32 -33.08
N MET A 159 -14.70 -18.71 -31.96
CA MET A 159 -14.10 -18.59 -30.64
C MET A 159 -12.82 -19.43 -30.52
N VAL A 160 -12.84 -20.68 -31.00
CA VAL A 160 -11.65 -21.54 -31.05
C VAL A 160 -10.55 -20.90 -31.89
N ARG A 161 -10.86 -20.44 -33.12
CA ARG A 161 -9.89 -19.76 -33.98
C ARG A 161 -9.36 -18.47 -33.38
N TRP A 162 -10.18 -17.74 -32.62
CA TRP A 162 -9.75 -16.55 -31.89
C TRP A 162 -8.74 -16.90 -30.80
N LEU A 163 -8.98 -17.98 -30.04
CA LEU A 163 -8.04 -18.46 -29.01
C LEU A 163 -6.71 -18.89 -29.60
N GLU A 164 -6.73 -19.69 -30.67
CA GLU A 164 -5.50 -20.11 -31.38
C GLU A 164 -4.65 -18.91 -31.82
N ARG A 165 -5.30 -17.81 -32.24
CA ARG A 165 -4.60 -16.57 -32.61
C ARG A 165 -4.01 -15.86 -31.39
N GLN A 166 -4.74 -15.80 -30.28
CA GLN A 166 -4.23 -15.22 -29.04
C GLN A 166 -3.03 -15.99 -28.51
N GLU A 167 -3.05 -17.33 -28.55
CA GLU A 167 -1.94 -18.17 -28.13
C GLU A 167 -0.69 -17.92 -29.00
N LYS A 168 -0.85 -17.86 -30.33
CA LYS A 168 0.25 -17.53 -31.25
C LYS A 168 0.84 -16.14 -30.99
N MET A 169 -0.01 -15.14 -30.75
CA MET A 169 0.44 -13.78 -30.42
C MET A 169 1.15 -13.73 -29.07
N ALA A 170 0.62 -14.40 -28.04
CA ALA A 170 1.24 -14.45 -26.72
C ALA A 170 2.61 -15.16 -26.76
N MET A 171 2.74 -16.23 -27.54
CA MET A 171 4.03 -16.91 -27.77
C MET A 171 5.03 -15.98 -28.47
N TYR A 172 4.59 -15.23 -29.48
CA TYR A 172 5.42 -14.25 -30.18
C TYR A 172 5.83 -13.08 -29.26
N GLU A 173 4.90 -12.54 -28.45
CA GLU A 173 5.19 -11.50 -27.48
C GLU A 173 6.17 -11.96 -26.40
N SER A 174 6.00 -13.18 -25.86
CA SER A 174 6.96 -13.78 -24.92
C SER A 174 8.35 -13.92 -25.53
N MET A 175 8.44 -14.33 -26.80
CA MET A 175 9.70 -14.39 -27.53
C MET A 175 10.31 -13.00 -27.72
N ARG A 176 9.49 -11.98 -28.02
CA ARG A 176 9.92 -10.58 -28.15
C ARG A 176 10.38 -9.98 -26.83
N GLU A 177 9.69 -10.25 -25.73
CA GLU A 177 10.07 -9.77 -24.39
C GLU A 177 11.40 -10.37 -23.93
N ARG A 178 11.66 -11.66 -24.23
CA ARG A 178 12.99 -12.29 -24.02
C ARG A 178 14.11 -11.65 -24.85
N LEU A 179 13.78 -10.92 -25.92
CA LEU A 179 14.74 -10.23 -26.79
C LEU A 179 14.85 -8.73 -26.45
N TYR A 180 13.96 -8.18 -25.60
CA TYR A 180 13.86 -6.75 -25.25
C TYR A 180 13.99 -6.54 -23.72
N GLU A 181 14.96 -7.20 -23.09
CA GLU A 181 15.37 -6.91 -21.71
C GLU A 181 16.19 -5.61 -21.64
N ASP A 182 15.53 -4.49 -21.93
CA ASP A 182 16.06 -3.14 -21.66
C ASP A 182 15.07 -2.31 -20.83
N ARG A 183 14.15 -2.98 -20.12
CA ARG A 183 13.42 -2.36 -19.01
C ARG A 183 14.33 -2.42 -17.80
N HIS A 184 14.78 -1.26 -17.34
CA HIS A 184 15.56 -1.12 -16.13
C HIS A 184 14.71 -1.55 -14.91
N ILE A 185 14.69 -2.85 -14.64
CA ILE A 185 14.27 -3.44 -13.38
C ILE A 185 15.47 -3.29 -12.46
N TYR A 186 15.39 -2.37 -11.51
CA TYR A 186 16.47 -2.17 -10.55
C TYR A 186 16.42 -3.30 -9.52
N GLU A 187 17.44 -4.15 -9.51
CA GLU A 187 17.73 -5.00 -8.35
C GLU A 187 18.37 -4.14 -7.25
N LEU A 188 17.70 -4.09 -6.10
CA LEU A 188 18.04 -3.20 -5.01
C LEU A 188 19.24 -3.77 -4.25
N LYS A 189 20.42 -3.14 -4.37
CA LYS A 189 21.56 -3.39 -3.47
C LYS A 189 21.50 -2.46 -2.26
N LEU A 190 21.70 -3.01 -1.06
CA LEU A 190 21.70 -2.31 0.22
C LEU A 190 22.78 -1.21 0.25
N GLY A 191 22.37 0.06 0.17
CA GLY A 191 23.21 1.22 0.52
C GLY A 191 23.00 1.65 1.97
N ARG A 192 23.80 2.59 2.49
CA ARG A 192 23.58 3.19 3.83
C ARG A 192 23.30 4.70 3.72
N PRO A 193 22.45 5.28 4.59
CA PRO A 193 22.26 6.73 4.65
C PRO A 193 23.52 7.45 5.18
N LEU A 194 23.69 8.71 4.80
CA LEU A 194 24.75 9.60 5.30
C LEU A 194 24.46 10.04 6.74
N ASN A 195 25.50 10.30 7.53
CA ASN A 195 25.39 10.76 8.91
C ASN A 195 25.37 12.31 9.03
N ALA A 196 25.05 12.83 10.22
CA ALA A 196 24.90 14.27 10.45
C ALA A 196 26.20 15.07 10.26
N ALA A 197 27.35 14.47 10.59
CA ALA A 197 28.66 15.12 10.45
C ALA A 197 29.07 15.24 8.98
N GLU A 198 28.72 14.27 8.14
CA GLU A 198 28.92 14.30 6.68
C GLU A 198 28.05 15.36 6.00
N LEU A 199 26.87 15.67 6.57
CA LEU A 199 25.95 16.69 6.04
C LEU A 199 26.45 18.12 6.31
N GLU A 200 27.04 18.37 7.49
CA GLU A 200 27.58 19.69 7.87
C GLU A 200 28.82 20.10 7.06
N GLN A 201 29.55 19.14 6.49
CA GLN A 201 30.73 19.38 5.66
C GLN A 201 30.40 19.61 4.17
N ALA A 202 29.12 19.57 3.78
CA ALA A 202 28.71 19.72 2.39
C ALA A 202 28.88 21.19 1.92
N PRO A 203 29.64 21.45 0.84
CA PRO A 203 29.87 22.81 0.35
C PRO A 203 28.56 23.47 -0.10
N SER A 204 28.43 24.77 0.17
CA SER A 204 27.27 25.62 -0.19
C SER A 204 27.13 25.90 -1.69
N TYR A 205 28.13 25.49 -2.49
CA TYR A 205 28.13 25.60 -3.94
C TYR A 205 27.81 24.23 -4.58
N LEU A 206 26.68 24.15 -5.28
CA LEU A 206 26.35 22.98 -6.09
C LEU A 206 27.04 23.10 -7.46
N PRO A 207 27.82 22.11 -7.89
CA PRO A 207 28.55 22.16 -9.16
C PRO A 207 27.65 21.81 -10.36
N PHE A 208 26.34 21.96 -10.24
CA PHE A 208 25.36 21.72 -11.31
C PHE A 208 24.14 22.62 -11.11
N SER A 209 23.54 23.06 -12.22
CA SER A 209 22.35 23.93 -12.23
C SER A 209 21.05 23.21 -12.56
N ARG A 210 21.15 21.94 -13.00
CA ARG A 210 20.00 21.12 -13.44
C ARG A 210 20.14 19.70 -12.91
N LEU A 211 18.99 19.08 -12.69
CA LEU A 211 18.89 17.72 -12.17
C LEU A 211 17.78 16.98 -12.91
N ASN A 212 18.03 15.71 -13.23
CA ASN A 212 17.01 14.85 -13.84
C ASN A 212 16.04 14.39 -12.76
N ILE A 213 14.78 14.84 -12.83
CA ILE A 213 13.73 14.53 -11.86
C ILE A 213 12.74 13.53 -12.47
N PHE A 214 12.32 12.56 -11.66
CA PHE A 214 11.34 11.54 -12.00
C PHE A 214 10.09 11.69 -11.13
N HIS A 215 8.91 11.41 -11.70
CA HIS A 215 7.63 11.55 -10.99
C HIS A 215 7.15 10.29 -10.27
N GLY A 216 7.92 9.21 -10.35
CA GLY A 216 7.64 7.95 -9.69
C GLY A 216 8.48 6.83 -10.25
N PHE A 217 8.52 5.72 -9.52
CA PHE A 217 9.21 4.50 -9.94
C PHE A 217 8.37 3.28 -9.60
N VAL A 218 8.66 2.18 -10.28
CA VAL A 218 8.06 0.87 -10.07
C VAL A 218 9.19 -0.08 -9.72
N PHE A 219 8.99 -0.94 -8.73
CA PHE A 219 9.98 -1.90 -8.26
C PHE A 219 9.26 -3.19 -7.86
N THR A 220 10.05 -4.25 -7.67
CA THR A 220 9.56 -5.54 -7.20
C THR A 220 9.85 -5.68 -5.72
N THR A 221 8.87 -6.15 -4.96
CA THR A 221 9.06 -6.46 -3.53
C THR A 221 9.96 -7.68 -3.37
N ILE A 222 10.59 -7.79 -2.19
CA ILE A 222 11.36 -8.98 -1.84
C ILE A 222 10.35 -10.10 -1.55
N PRO A 223 10.39 -11.24 -2.26
CA PRO A 223 9.49 -12.36 -1.99
C PRO A 223 9.65 -12.87 -0.56
N LEU A 224 8.54 -13.09 0.14
CA LEU A 224 8.53 -13.64 1.50
C LEU A 224 8.39 -15.17 1.54
N SER A 225 8.20 -15.78 0.37
CA SER A 225 8.03 -17.21 0.15
C SER A 225 8.39 -17.51 -1.31
N ASP A 226 8.17 -18.74 -1.77
CA ASP A 226 8.33 -19.15 -3.18
C ASP A 226 7.30 -18.49 -4.15
N SER A 227 6.61 -17.44 -3.70
CA SER A 227 5.71 -16.63 -4.52
C SER A 227 6.47 -15.70 -5.46
N PHE A 228 5.82 -15.35 -6.57
CA PHE A 228 6.37 -14.35 -7.49
C PHE A 228 6.49 -12.97 -6.82
N PRO A 229 7.57 -12.21 -7.10
CA PRO A 229 7.71 -10.84 -6.63
C PRO A 229 6.49 -10.00 -7.02
N GLU A 230 5.89 -9.30 -6.05
CA GLU A 230 4.80 -8.36 -6.33
C GLU A 230 5.37 -7.03 -6.85
N ARG A 231 4.68 -6.40 -7.80
CA ARG A 231 5.06 -5.04 -8.25
C ARG A 231 4.51 -4.02 -7.27
N ASP A 232 5.34 -3.06 -6.90
CA ASP A 232 4.99 -1.90 -6.10
C ASP A 232 5.39 -0.61 -6.85
N ALA A 233 4.80 0.51 -6.49
CA ALA A 233 5.13 1.80 -7.08
C ALA A 233 4.97 2.95 -6.09
N VAL A 234 5.87 3.92 -6.20
CA VAL A 234 5.85 5.16 -5.41
C VAL A 234 5.81 6.34 -6.36
N LYS A 235 4.91 7.31 -6.10
CA LYS A 235 4.80 8.57 -6.85
C LYS A 235 5.39 9.73 -6.05
N ALA A 236 6.12 10.60 -6.75
CA ALA A 236 6.63 11.86 -6.23
C ALA A 236 6.49 12.94 -7.31
N ARG A 237 5.26 13.38 -7.54
CA ARG A 237 4.89 14.29 -8.61
C ARG A 237 4.52 15.66 -8.04
N PRO A 238 5.19 16.75 -8.44
CA PRO A 238 4.78 18.10 -8.06
C PRO A 238 3.43 18.46 -8.70
N ALA A 239 2.82 19.55 -8.22
CA ALA A 239 1.63 20.10 -8.87
C ALA A 239 2.00 20.56 -10.29
N CYS A 240 1.13 20.28 -11.26
CA CYS A 240 1.36 20.65 -12.65
C CYS A 240 0.02 21.01 -13.30
N GLY A 241 -0.13 22.27 -13.71
CA GLY A 241 -1.42 22.83 -14.15
C GLY A 241 -2.50 22.61 -13.09
N ASP A 242 -3.64 22.05 -13.50
CA ASP A 242 -4.77 21.75 -12.62
C ASP A 242 -4.60 20.45 -11.81
N GLN A 243 -3.52 19.70 -12.01
CA GLN A 243 -3.30 18.45 -11.29
C GLN A 243 -2.60 18.72 -9.95
N PRO A 244 -3.19 18.28 -8.82
CA PRO A 244 -2.57 18.45 -7.52
C PRO A 244 -1.28 17.62 -7.41
N ALA A 245 -0.41 18.09 -6.52
CA ALA A 245 0.81 17.37 -6.18
C ALA A 245 0.47 16.04 -5.52
N ARG A 246 1.25 14.99 -5.84
CA ARG A 246 1.11 13.66 -5.26
C ARG A 246 2.46 13.15 -4.79
N PHE A 247 2.56 12.94 -3.48
CA PHE A 247 3.75 12.44 -2.83
C PHE A 247 3.35 11.27 -1.93
N ASP A 248 3.66 10.06 -2.39
CA ASP A 248 3.31 8.82 -1.72
C ASP A 248 4.24 8.58 -0.50
N THR A 249 3.73 7.83 0.47
CA THR A 249 4.48 7.43 1.65
C THR A 249 5.09 6.04 1.46
N ALA A 250 6.27 5.83 2.03
CA ALA A 250 7.01 4.59 1.91
C ALA A 250 7.72 4.21 3.21
N VAL A 251 7.96 2.92 3.37
CA VAL A 251 8.84 2.36 4.40
C VAL A 251 10.27 2.41 3.87
N VAL A 252 11.15 3.10 4.60
CA VAL A 252 12.54 3.28 4.23
C VAL A 252 13.43 2.61 5.27
N LEU A 253 14.43 1.85 4.83
CA LEU A 253 15.42 1.21 5.68
C LEU A 253 16.34 2.28 6.30
N GLN A 254 16.54 2.23 7.62
CA GLN A 254 17.36 3.16 8.38
C GLN A 254 18.24 2.40 9.38
N GLY A 255 19.39 1.94 8.91
CA GLY A 255 20.42 1.29 9.72
C GLY A 255 20.60 -0.19 9.39
N ASP A 256 21.65 -0.79 9.94
CA ASP A 256 22.05 -2.17 9.65
C ASP A 256 21.13 -3.22 10.32
N GLU A 257 20.33 -2.81 11.30
CA GLU A 257 19.29 -3.63 11.96
C GLU A 257 17.98 -3.72 11.14
N ALA A 258 17.94 -3.14 9.94
CA ALA A 258 16.72 -3.12 9.15
C ALA A 258 16.39 -4.51 8.60
N GLU A 259 15.35 -5.14 9.14
CA GLU A 259 14.92 -6.47 8.74
C GLU A 259 14.11 -6.45 7.42
N ALA A 260 14.17 -7.57 6.69
CA ALA A 260 13.35 -7.79 5.49
C ALA A 260 11.85 -7.84 5.84
N THR A 261 11.52 -8.31 7.04
CA THR A 261 10.19 -8.39 7.64
C THR A 261 10.11 -7.53 8.89
N GLY A 262 8.92 -7.04 9.26
CA GLY A 262 8.77 -6.16 10.43
C GLY A 262 9.18 -4.70 10.17
N LEU A 263 9.26 -3.91 11.23
CA LEU A 263 9.52 -2.47 11.16
C LEU A 263 10.75 -2.01 11.95
N GLN A 264 11.46 -2.94 12.60
CA GLN A 264 12.73 -2.64 13.27
C GLN A 264 13.76 -2.15 12.24
N GLY A 265 14.52 -1.12 12.62
CA GLY A 265 15.48 -0.48 11.71
C GLY A 265 14.85 0.22 10.51
N THR A 266 13.54 0.45 10.50
CA THR A 266 12.86 1.18 9.40
C THR A 266 12.23 2.48 9.87
N ARG A 267 11.93 3.36 8.92
CA ARG A 267 11.24 4.62 9.16
C ARG A 267 10.28 4.96 8.03
N ILE A 268 9.14 5.54 8.38
CA ILE A 268 8.17 6.03 7.41
C ILE A 268 8.60 7.40 6.90
N GLY A 269 8.57 7.55 5.58
CA GLY A 269 8.88 8.80 4.91
C GLY A 269 7.94 9.09 3.75
N ARG A 270 7.73 10.37 3.46
CA ARG A 270 6.99 10.84 2.29
C ARG A 270 7.99 11.19 1.19
N VAL A 271 7.86 10.54 0.03
CA VAL A 271 8.82 10.72 -1.07
C VAL A 271 8.44 11.96 -1.88
N LYS A 272 9.33 12.95 -1.88
CA LYS A 272 9.06 14.28 -2.44
C LYS A 272 9.70 14.50 -3.81
N ILE A 273 10.91 14.02 -3.99
CA ILE A 273 11.66 14.17 -5.24
C ILE A 273 12.37 12.86 -5.49
N ILE A 274 12.33 12.37 -6.73
CA ILE A 274 13.16 11.27 -7.20
C ILE A 274 14.07 11.83 -8.27
N PHE A 275 15.36 11.56 -8.22
CA PHE A 275 16.31 12.16 -9.13
C PHE A 275 17.55 11.31 -9.38
N LYS A 276 18.26 11.62 -10.47
CA LYS A 276 19.60 11.07 -10.74
C LYS A 276 20.59 12.23 -10.78
N LEU A 277 21.73 12.07 -10.11
CA LEU A 277 22.82 13.03 -10.18
C LEU A 277 23.38 13.10 -11.62
N PRO A 278 23.83 14.27 -12.08
CA PRO A 278 24.33 14.43 -13.44
C PRO A 278 25.66 13.69 -13.62
N GLU A 279 25.92 13.25 -14.85
CA GLU A 279 27.17 12.54 -15.21
C GLU A 279 28.35 13.52 -15.44
N THR A 280 28.06 14.81 -15.56
CA THR A 280 29.02 15.90 -15.68
C THR A 280 28.67 17.03 -14.72
N ILE A 281 29.70 17.73 -14.23
CA ILE A 281 29.57 18.87 -13.32
C ILE A 281 30.36 20.07 -13.84
N HIS A 282 29.98 21.28 -13.42
CA HIS A 282 30.69 22.51 -13.72
C HIS A 282 32.03 22.54 -13.00
N GLU A 283 33.08 22.88 -13.74
CA GLU A 283 34.40 23.10 -13.20
C GLU A 283 34.46 24.44 -12.46
N CYS A 284 34.97 24.43 -11.22
CA CYS A 284 35.03 25.64 -10.41
C CYS A 284 36.01 26.65 -11.02
N GLY A 285 35.52 27.84 -11.41
CA GLY A 285 36.34 28.92 -11.97
C GLY A 285 36.32 29.06 -13.49
N THR A 286 35.59 28.22 -14.22
CA THR A 286 35.38 28.38 -15.68
C THR A 286 33.90 28.58 -16.01
N ALA A 287 33.58 29.52 -16.89
CA ALA A 287 32.19 29.84 -17.23
C ALA A 287 31.48 28.71 -18.00
N ASN A 288 32.23 27.84 -18.69
CA ASN A 288 31.71 26.80 -19.59
C ASN A 288 32.46 25.45 -19.49
N GLY A 289 33.38 25.26 -18.54
CA GLY A 289 34.10 23.99 -18.38
C GLY A 289 33.22 22.96 -17.66
N THR A 290 33.12 21.75 -18.23
CA THR A 290 32.47 20.60 -17.59
C THR A 290 33.46 19.47 -17.39
N ILE A 291 33.51 18.93 -16.18
CA ILE A 291 34.30 17.74 -15.84
C ILE A 291 33.37 16.54 -15.59
N PRO A 292 33.85 15.29 -15.78
CA PRO A 292 33.08 14.12 -15.40
C PRO A 292 32.79 14.15 -13.90
N ALA A 293 31.55 13.79 -13.53
CA ALA A 293 31.16 13.67 -12.14
C ALA A 293 31.92 12.51 -11.45
N PRO A 294 32.07 12.54 -10.11
CA PRO A 294 32.69 11.45 -9.37
C PRO A 294 32.05 10.10 -9.69
N GLN A 295 32.89 9.07 -9.89
CA GLN A 295 32.42 7.73 -10.27
C GLN A 295 31.42 7.13 -9.28
N GLU A 296 31.56 7.47 -7.98
CA GLU A 296 30.62 7.10 -6.92
C GLU A 296 29.17 7.53 -7.20
N TRP A 297 28.95 8.63 -7.91
CA TRP A 297 27.58 9.10 -8.24
C TRP A 297 26.90 8.17 -9.23
N LYS A 298 27.68 7.57 -10.13
CA LYS A 298 27.18 6.57 -11.09
C LYS A 298 26.87 5.25 -10.38
N GLU A 299 27.66 4.88 -9.39
CA GLU A 299 27.49 3.64 -8.62
C GLU A 299 26.30 3.69 -7.65
N ARG A 300 26.00 4.86 -7.04
CA ARG A 300 24.87 5.03 -6.11
C ARG A 300 23.49 4.94 -6.77
N GLY A 301 23.41 5.10 -8.09
CA GLY A 301 22.15 5.04 -8.84
C GLY A 301 21.18 6.18 -8.51
N PRO A 302 19.87 6.01 -8.80
CA PRO A 302 18.87 7.03 -8.51
C PRO A 302 18.65 7.23 -7.01
N LEU A 303 18.37 8.48 -6.62
CA LEU A 303 18.18 8.94 -5.26
C LEU A 303 16.75 9.47 -5.07
N ALA A 304 16.31 9.54 -3.82
CA ALA A 304 15.06 10.18 -3.43
C ALA A 304 15.26 11.12 -2.25
N TYR A 305 14.65 12.30 -2.32
CA TYR A 305 14.45 13.16 -1.15
C TYR A 305 13.17 12.74 -0.43
N VAL A 306 13.32 12.41 0.85
CA VAL A 306 12.26 11.88 1.70
C VAL A 306 12.06 12.78 2.91
N GLU A 307 10.83 13.21 3.15
CA GLU A 307 10.42 13.91 4.38
C GLU A 307 10.01 12.88 5.43
N TRP A 308 10.61 12.95 6.61
CA TRP A 308 10.46 11.94 7.64
C TRP A 308 9.24 12.17 8.53
N PHE A 309 8.56 11.07 8.85
CA PHE A 309 7.69 11.00 10.03
C PHE A 309 8.52 10.66 11.27
N ALA A 310 7.94 10.83 12.46
CA ALA A 310 8.58 10.40 13.69
C ALA A 310 8.86 8.89 13.67
N LYS A 311 9.87 8.45 14.45
CA LYS A 311 10.16 7.02 14.61
C LYS A 311 8.92 6.29 15.11
N LEU A 312 8.71 5.08 14.60
CA LEU A 312 7.59 4.24 15.01
C LEU A 312 7.72 3.86 16.49
N PRO A 313 6.61 3.74 17.22
CA PRO A 313 6.65 3.24 18.59
C PRO A 313 7.08 1.77 18.60
N ALA A 314 7.70 1.34 19.70
CA ALA A 314 8.12 -0.06 19.89
C ALA A 314 6.93 -1.04 19.99
N GLN A 315 5.75 -0.54 20.34
CA GLN A 315 4.55 -1.35 20.50
C GLN A 315 3.45 -0.85 19.58
N VAL A 316 2.74 -1.79 18.97
CA VAL A 316 1.55 -1.57 18.16
C VAL A 316 0.31 -1.42 19.06
N ASP A 317 -0.73 -0.73 18.59
CA ASP A 317 -2.01 -0.69 19.31
C ASP A 317 -2.63 -2.11 19.40
N PRO A 318 -2.96 -2.61 20.60
CA PRO A 318 -3.38 -4.01 20.80
C PRO A 318 -4.80 -4.30 20.30
N VAL A 319 -5.57 -3.27 19.95
CA VAL A 319 -6.97 -3.42 19.51
C VAL A 319 -7.02 -3.54 17.99
N HIS A 320 -6.39 -2.63 17.28
CA HIS A 320 -6.46 -2.56 15.82
C HIS A 320 -5.18 -3.02 15.11
N MET A 321 -4.10 -3.29 15.84
CA MET A 321 -2.82 -3.83 15.32
C MET A 321 -2.26 -2.99 14.17
N MET A 322 -2.29 -1.65 14.30
CA MET A 322 -1.64 -0.73 13.37
C MET A 322 -0.74 0.22 14.15
N TYR A 323 0.41 0.57 13.59
CA TYR A 323 1.36 1.48 14.22
C TYR A 323 0.88 2.93 14.11
N GLU A 324 1.04 3.68 15.19
CA GLU A 324 0.83 5.12 15.16
C GLU A 324 2.03 5.82 14.52
N VAL A 325 1.76 6.69 13.56
CA VAL A 325 2.76 7.51 12.85
C VAL A 325 2.48 8.98 13.15
N LYS A 326 3.46 9.69 13.70
CA LYS A 326 3.34 11.13 14.01
C LYS A 326 4.11 11.96 13.00
N LYS A 327 3.53 13.07 12.57
CA LYS A 327 4.24 14.07 11.76
C LYS A 327 5.33 14.72 12.60
N MET A 328 6.50 14.92 12.02
CA MET A 328 7.57 15.66 12.69
C MET A 328 7.27 17.17 12.72
N PRO A 329 7.68 17.88 13.79
CA PRO A 329 7.72 19.32 13.76
C PRO A 329 8.73 19.80 12.71
N LEU A 330 8.49 20.98 12.17
CA LEU A 330 9.47 21.66 11.33
C LEU A 330 10.68 22.04 12.19
N HIS A 331 11.85 22.12 11.56
CA HIS A 331 13.04 22.69 12.17
C HIS A 331 12.84 24.19 12.47
N ALA A 332 13.74 24.76 13.27
CA ALA A 332 13.68 26.17 13.65
C ALA A 332 13.72 27.13 12.44
N ASP A 333 14.30 26.68 11.32
CA ASP A 333 14.37 27.39 10.03
C ASP A 333 13.09 27.21 9.16
N GLY A 334 12.09 26.48 9.66
CA GLY A 334 10.84 26.20 8.93
C GLY A 334 10.93 25.05 7.93
N THR A 335 12.06 24.35 7.82
CA THR A 335 12.21 23.21 6.90
C THR A 335 11.70 21.91 7.51
N PRO A 336 11.16 20.97 6.70
CA PRO A 336 10.80 19.65 7.19
C PRO A 336 12.05 18.81 7.42
N ALA A 337 12.00 17.92 8.41
CA ALA A 337 13.06 16.94 8.62
C ALA A 337 13.12 15.96 7.45
N GLY A 338 14.04 16.17 6.52
CA GLY A 338 14.20 15.33 5.34
C GLY A 338 15.63 14.83 5.15
N ALA A 339 15.79 13.79 4.35
CA ALA A 339 17.09 13.29 3.92
C ALA A 339 17.05 12.78 2.48
N ILE A 340 18.22 12.74 1.85
CA ILE A 340 18.41 12.07 0.57
C ILE A 340 18.79 10.62 0.86
N VAL A 341 18.05 9.68 0.28
CA VAL A 341 18.29 8.25 0.39
C VAL A 341 18.43 7.63 -1.00
N PRO A 342 19.26 6.59 -1.18
CA PRO A 342 19.22 5.76 -2.37
C PRO A 342 17.83 5.15 -2.57
N LEU A 343 17.35 5.01 -3.81
CA LEU A 343 16.07 4.32 -4.06
C LEU A 343 16.08 2.89 -3.52
N SER A 344 17.25 2.25 -3.41
CA SER A 344 17.39 0.92 -2.80
C SER A 344 17.05 0.86 -1.32
N MET A 345 16.99 1.99 -0.62
CA MET A 345 16.52 2.06 0.76
C MET A 345 15.00 2.06 0.88
N ILE A 346 14.26 2.29 -0.21
CA ILE A 346 12.80 2.26 -0.18
C ILE A 346 12.36 0.81 -0.31
N ARG A 347 11.87 0.22 0.79
CA ARG A 347 11.46 -1.19 0.84
C ARG A 347 10.11 -1.45 0.19
N GLN A 348 9.14 -0.57 0.47
CA GLN A 348 7.75 -0.70 -0.01
C GLN A 348 7.02 0.64 0.12
N SER A 349 5.99 0.84 -0.71
CA SER A 349 4.99 1.89 -0.46
C SER A 349 4.14 1.52 0.77
N CYS A 350 3.57 2.52 1.42
CA CYS A 350 2.64 2.29 2.53
C CYS A 350 1.52 3.32 2.51
N GLN A 351 0.36 2.96 3.05
CA GLN A 351 -0.77 3.88 3.20
C GLN A 351 -0.86 4.38 4.64
N LEU A 352 -0.91 5.70 4.80
CA LEU A 352 -1.23 6.33 6.08
C LEU A 352 -2.71 6.73 6.12
N ILE A 353 -3.40 6.39 7.19
CA ILE A 353 -4.78 6.81 7.44
C ILE A 353 -4.74 7.83 8.57
N PRO A 354 -5.29 9.05 8.40
CA PRO A 354 -5.20 10.07 9.44
C PRO A 354 -5.99 9.68 10.68
N HIS A 355 -5.51 10.08 11.85
CA HIS A 355 -6.32 10.05 13.06
C HIS A 355 -7.41 11.11 12.97
N PHE A 356 -8.64 10.65 12.80
CA PHE A 356 -9.80 11.53 12.71
C PHE A 356 -10.17 12.14 14.06
N PRO A 357 -10.51 13.44 14.11
CA PRO A 357 -10.97 14.08 15.34
C PRO A 357 -12.15 13.34 15.98
N LYS A 358 -12.12 13.22 17.31
CA LYS A 358 -13.24 12.66 18.07
C LYS A 358 -14.27 13.76 18.31
N PRO A 359 -15.54 13.56 17.91
CA PRO A 359 -16.60 14.52 18.21
C PRO A 359 -16.85 14.56 19.71
N THR A 360 -17.13 15.75 20.24
CA THR A 360 -17.60 15.92 21.61
C THR A 360 -19.02 15.37 21.80
N HIS A 361 -19.42 15.10 23.04
CA HIS A 361 -20.78 14.62 23.35
C HIS A 361 -21.89 15.56 22.84
N ALA A 362 -21.63 16.87 22.78
CA ALA A 362 -22.57 17.84 22.23
C ALA A 362 -22.68 17.70 20.71
N GLN A 363 -21.55 17.56 20.01
CA GLN A 363 -21.50 17.38 18.55
C GLN A 363 -22.13 16.06 18.09
N LEU A 364 -22.07 15.01 18.91
CA LEU A 364 -22.72 13.73 18.61
C LEU A 364 -24.27 13.80 18.58
N LYS A 365 -24.87 14.85 19.13
CA LYS A 365 -26.33 15.08 19.07
C LYS A 365 -26.78 15.77 17.78
N ASP A 366 -25.85 16.41 17.08
CA ASP A 366 -26.11 17.02 15.78
C ASP A 366 -25.88 15.99 14.66
N LEU A 367 -26.98 15.59 14.02
CA LEU A 367 -26.98 14.61 12.94
C LEU A 367 -26.28 15.11 11.67
N THR A 368 -26.01 16.41 11.56
CA THR A 368 -25.32 17.03 10.42
C THR A 368 -23.82 17.26 10.66
N PHE A 369 -23.34 16.99 11.88
CA PHE A 369 -21.96 17.25 12.26
C PHE A 369 -20.99 16.26 11.59
N CYS A 370 -20.05 16.80 10.82
CA CYS A 370 -18.90 16.07 10.30
C CYS A 370 -17.65 16.43 11.12
N SER A 371 -16.97 15.43 11.70
CA SER A 371 -15.76 15.66 12.49
C SER A 371 -14.51 15.94 11.65
N ILE A 372 -14.62 15.77 10.34
CA ILE A 372 -13.51 15.91 9.42
C ILE A 372 -13.35 17.39 9.07
N PRO A 373 -12.17 17.99 9.35
CA PRO A 373 -11.91 19.36 8.96
C PRO A 373 -12.13 19.56 7.45
N THR A 374 -12.73 20.67 7.05
CA THR A 374 -13.08 20.95 5.66
C THR A 374 -11.87 21.10 4.74
N ASP A 375 -10.70 21.42 5.32
CA ASP A 375 -9.43 21.53 4.62
C ASP A 375 -8.70 20.18 4.49
N TRP A 376 -9.25 19.08 5.00
CA TRP A 376 -8.73 17.73 4.81
C TRP A 376 -9.29 17.11 3.53
N THR A 377 -8.48 17.11 2.48
CA THR A 377 -8.75 16.45 1.21
C THR A 377 -7.72 15.36 0.96
N THR A 378 -7.93 14.53 -0.07
CA THR A 378 -6.96 13.50 -0.47
C THR A 378 -5.55 14.06 -0.71
N ASP A 379 -5.46 15.33 -1.16
CA ASP A 379 -4.21 15.99 -1.51
C ASP A 379 -3.56 16.70 -0.31
N THR A 380 -4.34 17.16 0.66
CA THR A 380 -3.85 17.98 1.79
C THR A 380 -3.73 17.22 3.11
N VAL A 381 -4.36 16.06 3.25
CA VAL A 381 -4.45 15.34 4.54
C VAL A 381 -3.08 15.00 5.13
N LEU A 382 -2.11 14.61 4.30
CA LEU A 382 -0.75 14.31 4.74
C LEU A 382 0.00 15.56 5.24
N ASP A 383 -0.43 16.74 4.77
CA ASP A 383 0.13 18.02 5.18
C ASP A 383 -0.55 18.58 6.44
N LYS A 384 -1.86 18.34 6.59
CA LYS A 384 -2.68 18.94 7.66
C LYS A 384 -2.81 18.07 8.92
N ALA A 385 -2.90 16.75 8.77
CA ALA A 385 -3.03 15.87 9.92
C ALA A 385 -1.69 15.69 10.64
N SER A 386 -1.72 15.66 11.96
CA SER A 386 -0.53 15.52 12.81
C SER A 386 -0.22 14.07 13.17
N ARG A 387 -1.23 13.19 13.11
CA ARG A 387 -1.15 11.78 13.52
C ARG A 387 -1.87 10.90 12.51
N PHE A 388 -1.32 9.72 12.28
CA PHE A 388 -1.82 8.73 11.34
C PHE A 388 -1.70 7.33 11.96
N VAL A 389 -2.40 6.36 11.39
CA VAL A 389 -2.15 4.93 11.56
C VAL A 389 -1.59 4.36 10.27
N LEU A 390 -0.58 3.51 10.40
CA LEU A 390 0.02 2.76 9.29
C LEU A 390 -0.90 1.62 8.90
N ASN A 391 -1.38 1.60 7.66
CA ASN A 391 -2.36 0.62 7.22
C ASN A 391 -1.70 -0.71 6.82
N ASN A 392 -1.72 -1.68 7.74
CA ASN A 392 -1.22 -3.03 7.49
C ASN A 392 -2.08 -3.79 6.46
N TRP A 393 -3.30 -3.34 6.20
CA TRP A 393 -4.28 -4.03 5.36
C TRP A 393 -4.25 -3.58 3.91
N ALA A 394 -3.31 -2.73 3.49
CA ALA A 394 -3.26 -2.18 2.13
C ALA A 394 -2.99 -3.25 1.05
N SER A 395 -2.20 -4.28 1.39
CA SER A 395 -1.89 -5.41 0.52
C SER A 395 -1.55 -6.65 1.37
N LYS A 396 -1.44 -7.82 0.74
CA LYS A 396 -0.96 -9.04 1.42
C LYS A 396 0.47 -8.85 1.92
N TYR A 397 1.32 -8.24 1.07
CA TYR A 397 2.69 -7.92 1.40
C TYR A 397 2.81 -6.93 2.59
N SER A 398 1.97 -5.89 2.62
CA SER A 398 1.89 -4.99 3.79
C SER A 398 1.47 -5.74 5.05
N TYR A 399 0.51 -6.66 4.95
CA TYR A 399 0.05 -7.42 6.11
C TYR A 399 1.14 -8.36 6.65
N GLN A 400 2.00 -8.92 5.80
CA GLN A 400 3.08 -9.80 6.25
C GLN A 400 4.33 -9.05 6.75
N THR A 401 4.56 -7.82 6.27
CA THR A 401 5.78 -7.06 6.61
C THR A 401 5.59 -5.96 7.65
N LEU A 402 4.35 -5.54 7.92
CA LEU A 402 4.03 -4.45 8.85
C LEU A 402 3.34 -4.91 10.13
N TRP A 403 2.89 -6.17 10.16
CA TRP A 403 2.14 -6.75 11.27
C TRP A 403 3.06 -7.34 12.33
#